data_AF-A0A7W3VHR1-F1
#
_entry.id   AF-A0A7W3VHR1-F1
#
_cell.length_a   1.000
_cell.length_b   1.000
_cell.length_c   1.000
_cell.angle_alpha   90.00
_cell.angle_beta   90.00
_cell.angle_gamma   90.00
#
_symmetry.space_group_name_H-M   'P 1'
#
loop_
_entity.id
_entity.type
_entity.pdbx_description
1 polymer ?
#
loop_
_entity_poly.entity_id
_entity_poly.type
_entity_poly.pdbx_seq_one_letter_code
_entity_poly.pdbx_strand_id
1 'polypeptide(L)'
;MKFDKINNKGQARLFENSYLEMLTKGHPAIIWGMYLPILSYILYIGYTDYNLSVQNLVFLFIGGMLFWTFFEYLAHRYLFHLISEKSSLQRLAYIMHGNHHHYPRDRQRLFMPPVPSIVLASLLFGLQYLFLNTYTFGFYPGFIIGYLLYASMHYAIHAFAPPFKFMKPLWRNHHLHHYKDENLGFGVSNTFWDRIFGTMFDLNKEKEDKEKVKELMFDKGKRK
;
A
#
# COMPACT_ATOMS: atom_id res chain seq x y z
N MET A 1 13.95 7.35 4.61
CA MET A 1 14.06 8.46 5.59
C MET A 1 14.76 7.90 6.80
N LYS A 2 15.95 8.38 7.18
CA LYS A 2 16.63 7.81 8.34
C LYS A 2 16.04 8.36 9.63
N PHE A 3 15.34 7.50 10.38
CA PHE A 3 14.91 7.79 11.74
C PHE A 3 15.96 7.28 12.72
N ASP A 4 16.40 8.13 13.65
CA ASP A 4 17.37 7.74 14.68
C ASP A 4 16.79 6.71 15.67
N LYS A 5 15.47 6.60 15.77
CA LYS A 5 14.77 5.65 16.65
C LYS A 5 13.38 5.27 16.12
N ILE A 6 13.13 3.97 15.98
CA ILE A 6 11.79 3.42 15.71
C ILE A 6 10.96 3.44 17.01
N ASN A 7 9.74 3.96 16.94
CA ASN A 7 8.83 4.07 18.09
C ASN A 7 7.77 2.97 18.05
N ASN A 8 8.02 1.93 18.83
CA ASN A 8 7.19 0.72 18.89
C ASN A 8 5.96 0.86 19.83
N LYS A 9 5.61 2.09 20.24
CA LYS A 9 4.45 2.45 21.07
C LYS A 9 3.90 3.80 20.63
N GLY A 10 2.58 3.96 20.68
CA GLY A 10 1.90 5.21 20.34
C GLY A 10 1.62 5.37 18.85
N GLN A 11 1.29 6.60 18.46
CA GLN A 11 0.99 7.02 17.09
C GLN A 11 1.78 8.31 16.82
N ALA A 12 2.18 8.56 15.57
CA ALA A 12 2.65 9.89 15.19
C ALA A 12 1.56 10.95 15.48
N ARG A 13 1.89 12.23 15.55
CA ARG A 13 0.89 13.29 15.41
C ARG A 13 1.18 14.02 14.10
N LEU A 14 0.25 13.96 13.15
CA LEU A 14 0.48 14.51 11.80
C LEU A 14 -0.03 15.95 11.69
N PHE A 15 -1.07 16.28 12.44
CA PHE A 15 -1.65 17.62 12.51
C PHE A 15 -1.90 18.06 13.96
N GLU A 16 -1.71 19.35 14.22
CA GLU A 16 -2.07 19.95 15.50
C GLU A 16 -3.59 20.01 15.68
N ASN A 17 -4.33 20.27 14.59
CA ASN A 17 -5.78 20.32 14.59
C ASN A 17 -6.39 18.90 14.75
N SER A 18 -7.27 18.74 15.74
CA SER A 18 -7.87 17.44 16.07
C SER A 18 -8.79 16.87 14.98
N TYR A 19 -9.48 17.72 14.21
CA TYR A 19 -10.31 17.27 13.10
C TYR A 19 -9.45 16.75 11.95
N LEU A 20 -8.40 17.49 11.58
CA LEU A 20 -7.44 17.03 10.57
C LEU A 20 -6.74 15.74 11.01
N GLU A 21 -6.40 15.62 12.29
CA GLU A 21 -5.79 14.42 12.85
C GLU A 21 -6.73 13.21 12.78
N MET A 22 -8.03 13.40 13.04
CA MET A 22 -9.04 12.34 12.89
C MET A 22 -9.12 11.84 11.45
N LEU A 23 -9.01 12.74 10.47
CA LEU A 23 -8.98 12.40 9.04
C LEU A 23 -7.72 11.63 8.63
N THR A 24 -6.74 11.47 9.51
CA THR A 24 -5.54 10.65 9.24
C THR A 24 -5.70 9.18 9.60
N LYS A 25 -6.86 8.77 10.11
CA LYS A 25 -7.12 7.40 10.58
C LYS A 25 -8.00 6.63 9.60
N GLY A 26 -7.52 5.48 9.14
CA GLY A 26 -8.21 4.58 8.22
C GLY A 26 -8.43 3.19 8.85
N HIS A 27 -9.66 2.71 8.84
CA HIS A 27 -9.97 1.32 9.20
C HIS A 27 -10.22 0.50 7.92
N PRO A 28 -9.62 -0.70 7.76
CA PRO A 28 -9.75 -1.50 6.53
C PRO A 28 -11.20 -1.69 6.07
N ALA A 29 -12.11 -2.02 7.00
CA ALA A 29 -13.53 -2.23 6.69
C ALA A 29 -14.23 -0.98 6.10
N ILE A 30 -13.87 0.22 6.56
CA ILE A 30 -14.44 1.47 6.04
C ILE A 30 -13.95 1.68 4.60
N ILE A 31 -12.66 1.47 4.36
CA ILE A 31 -12.07 1.66 3.03
C ILE A 31 -12.64 0.66 2.03
N TRP A 32 -12.72 -0.63 2.37
CA TRP A 32 -13.36 -1.64 1.53
C TRP A 32 -14.85 -1.35 1.29
N GLY A 33 -15.61 -1.06 2.35
CA GLY A 33 -17.04 -0.77 2.25
C GLY A 33 -17.36 0.49 1.44
N MET A 34 -16.45 1.45 1.42
CA MET A 34 -16.54 2.65 0.59
C MET A 34 -16.25 2.36 -0.88
N TYR A 35 -15.14 1.67 -1.18
CA TYR A 35 -14.71 1.47 -2.56
C TYR A 35 -15.56 0.45 -3.32
N LEU A 36 -15.94 -0.68 -2.72
CA LEU A 36 -16.70 -1.72 -3.43
C LEU A 36 -17.94 -1.19 -4.18
N PRO A 37 -18.87 -0.44 -3.58
CA PRO A 37 -20.02 0.09 -4.29
C PRO A 37 -19.63 1.09 -5.40
N ILE A 38 -18.61 1.93 -5.17
CA ILE A 38 -18.13 2.90 -6.17
C ILE A 38 -17.56 2.17 -7.39
N LEU A 39 -16.71 1.16 -7.18
CA LEU A 39 -16.08 0.42 -8.27
C LEU A 39 -17.10 -0.43 -9.04
N SER A 40 -18.08 -1.02 -8.34
CA SER A 40 -19.21 -1.71 -8.97
C SER A 40 -20.03 -0.76 -9.85
N TYR A 41 -20.29 0.47 -9.39
CA TYR A 41 -20.98 1.47 -10.18
C TYR A 41 -20.17 1.91 -11.41
N ILE A 42 -18.85 2.11 -11.28
CA ILE A 42 -17.98 2.44 -12.42
C ILE A 42 -17.99 1.31 -13.47
N LEU A 43 -17.91 0.04 -13.05
CA LEU A 43 -18.03 -1.10 -13.97
C LEU A 43 -19.40 -1.13 -14.67
N TYR A 44 -20.47 -0.85 -13.91
CA TYR A 44 -21.83 -0.78 -14.44
C TYR A 44 -21.96 0.31 -15.53
N ILE A 45 -21.41 1.49 -15.31
CA ILE A 45 -21.36 2.58 -16.30
C ILE A 45 -20.53 2.18 -17.53
N GLY A 46 -19.40 1.50 -17.31
CA GLY A 46 -18.60 0.94 -18.40
C GLY A 46 -19.40 -0.01 -19.30
N TYR A 47 -20.24 -0.85 -18.71
CA TYR A 47 -21.10 -1.79 -19.43
C TYR A 47 -22.29 -1.10 -20.11
N THR A 48 -23.02 -0.25 -19.40
CA THR A 48 -24.33 0.28 -19.84
C THR A 48 -24.21 1.52 -20.73
N ASP A 49 -23.40 2.50 -20.32
CA ASP A 49 -23.32 3.79 -21.02
C ASP A 49 -22.24 3.77 -22.10
N TYR A 50 -21.13 3.07 -21.85
CA TYR A 50 -19.99 3.00 -22.78
C TYR A 50 -19.92 1.70 -23.59
N ASN A 51 -20.91 0.81 -23.45
CA ASN A 51 -21.06 -0.43 -24.22
C ASN A 51 -19.81 -1.33 -24.22
N LEU A 52 -19.02 -1.32 -23.14
CA LEU A 52 -17.90 -2.25 -23.01
C LEU A 52 -18.45 -3.66 -22.80
N SER A 53 -18.04 -4.60 -23.65
CA SER A 53 -18.40 -6.01 -23.46
C SER A 53 -17.89 -6.53 -22.12
N VAL A 54 -18.58 -7.53 -21.56
CA VAL A 54 -18.15 -8.19 -20.31
C VAL A 54 -16.72 -8.71 -20.44
N GLN A 55 -16.36 -9.24 -21.60
CA GLN A 55 -15.00 -9.71 -21.87
C GLN A 55 -13.97 -8.58 -21.78
N ASN A 56 -14.25 -7.41 -22.36
CA ASN A 56 -13.37 -6.24 -22.26
C ASN A 56 -13.25 -5.78 -20.80
N LEU A 57 -14.35 -5.70 -20.07
CA LEU A 57 -14.33 -5.32 -18.65
C LEU A 57 -13.46 -6.27 -17.82
N VAL A 58 -13.57 -7.59 -18.03
CA VAL A 58 -12.75 -8.58 -17.32
C VAL A 58 -11.26 -8.41 -17.65
N PHE A 59 -10.90 -8.27 -18.93
CA PHE A 59 -9.50 -8.10 -19.30
C PHE A 59 -8.91 -6.79 -18.79
N LEU A 60 -9.65 -5.69 -18.88
CA LEU A 60 -9.23 -4.39 -18.36
C LEU A 60 -9.08 -4.43 -16.85
N PHE A 61 -10.01 -5.07 -16.14
CA PHE A 61 -9.96 -5.23 -14.69
C PHE A 61 -8.73 -6.02 -14.25
N ILE A 62 -8.47 -7.17 -14.87
CA ILE A 62 -7.26 -7.96 -14.58
C ILE A 62 -6.00 -7.16 -14.94
N GLY A 63 -6.00 -6.48 -16.09
CA GLY A 63 -4.90 -5.62 -16.52
C GLY A 63 -4.61 -4.50 -15.53
N GLY A 64 -5.64 -3.82 -15.02
CA GLY A 64 -5.52 -2.78 -14.00
C GLY A 64 -4.96 -3.32 -12.69
N MET A 65 -5.43 -4.49 -12.25
CA MET A 65 -4.92 -5.14 -11.04
C MET A 65 -3.45 -5.53 -11.16
N LEU A 66 -3.03 -6.06 -12.31
CA LEU A 66 -1.62 -6.39 -12.56
C LEU A 66 -0.77 -5.12 -12.65
N PHE A 67 -1.27 -4.08 -13.33
CA PHE A 67 -0.59 -2.79 -13.43
C PHE A 67 -0.43 -2.12 -12.06
N TRP A 68 -1.39 -2.28 -11.15
CA TRP A 68 -1.24 -1.82 -9.77
C TRP A 68 0.04 -2.36 -9.14
N THR A 69 0.40 -3.64 -9.35
CA THR A 69 1.63 -4.20 -8.74
C THR A 69 2.90 -3.47 -9.22
N PHE A 70 2.91 -3.00 -10.46
CA PHE A 70 3.99 -2.20 -11.02
C PHE A 70 3.98 -0.78 -10.44
N PHE A 71 2.81 -0.17 -10.39
CA PHE A 71 2.62 1.15 -9.79
C PHE A 71 3.02 1.16 -8.31
N GLU A 72 2.62 0.14 -7.54
CA GLU A 72 3.01 -0.10 -6.15
C GLU A 72 4.53 -0.05 -6.01
N TYR A 73 5.24 -0.82 -6.83
CA TYR A 73 6.70 -0.88 -6.76
C TYR A 73 7.34 0.49 -7.01
N LEU A 74 6.91 1.20 -8.06
CA LEU A 74 7.43 2.53 -8.37
C LEU A 74 7.08 3.56 -7.31
N ALA A 75 5.83 3.58 -6.84
CA ALA A 75 5.37 4.48 -5.81
C ALA A 75 6.11 4.23 -4.49
N HIS A 76 6.27 2.97 -4.09
CA HIS A 76 6.97 2.62 -2.86
C HIS A 76 8.45 3.05 -2.94
N ARG A 77 9.12 2.78 -4.06
CA ARG A 77 10.53 3.13 -4.23
C ARG A 77 10.78 4.64 -4.36
N TYR A 78 10.01 5.35 -5.18
CA TYR A 78 10.35 6.72 -5.57
C TYR A 78 9.49 7.80 -4.93
N LEU A 79 8.25 7.48 -4.53
CA LEU A 79 7.34 8.44 -3.90
C LEU A 79 7.34 8.31 -2.37
N PHE A 80 7.20 7.09 -1.87
CA PHE A 80 7.10 6.82 -0.43
C PHE A 80 8.45 6.92 0.27
N HIS A 81 9.51 6.46 -0.39
CA HIS A 81 10.90 6.61 0.04
C HIS A 81 11.62 7.80 -0.61
N LEU A 82 10.87 8.83 -1.01
CA LEU A 82 11.44 10.04 -1.60
C LEU A 82 12.45 10.70 -0.66
N ILE A 83 13.68 10.89 -1.15
CA ILE A 83 14.73 11.66 -0.49
C ILE A 83 14.80 13.02 -1.18
N SER A 84 14.56 14.10 -0.44
CA SER A 84 14.59 15.47 -0.96
C SER A 84 15.13 16.43 0.09
N GLU A 85 15.80 17.49 -0.33
CA GLU A 85 16.20 18.61 0.54
C GLU A 85 15.03 19.56 0.86
N LYS A 86 13.94 19.49 0.09
CA LYS A 86 12.76 20.34 0.31
C LYS A 86 11.91 19.80 1.45
N SER A 87 11.77 20.59 2.51
CA SER A 87 10.98 20.23 3.71
C SER A 87 9.52 19.86 3.41
N SER A 88 8.90 20.49 2.41
CA SER A 88 7.53 20.16 1.98
C SER A 88 7.42 18.76 1.39
N LEU A 89 8.39 18.33 0.59
CA LEU A 89 8.44 16.99 -0.01
C LEU A 89 8.77 15.92 1.03
N GLN A 90 9.67 16.24 1.97
CA GLN A 90 9.93 15.37 3.13
C GLN A 90 8.66 15.17 3.96
N ARG A 91 7.90 16.25 4.24
CA ARG A 91 6.64 16.17 4.96
C ARG A 91 5.61 15.33 4.22
N LEU A 92 5.48 15.49 2.90
CA LEU A 92 4.58 14.68 2.08
C LEU A 92 4.92 13.18 2.19
N ALA A 93 6.18 12.81 1.94
CA ALA A 93 6.60 11.42 2.03
C ALA A 93 6.45 10.86 3.46
N TYR A 94 6.61 11.70 4.50
CA TYR A 94 6.37 11.28 5.89
C TYR A 94 4.89 10.99 6.15
N ILE A 95 3.98 11.85 5.68
CA ILE A 95 2.53 11.64 5.78
C ILE A 95 2.10 10.39 4.99
N MET A 96 2.70 10.15 3.83
CA MET A 96 2.35 9.01 2.98
C MET A 96 2.89 7.68 3.51
N HIS A 97 4.11 7.65 4.05
CA HIS A 97 4.77 6.39 4.41
C HIS A 97 5.78 6.48 5.55
N GLY A 98 6.52 7.57 5.70
CA GLY A 98 7.53 7.69 6.76
C GLY A 98 6.96 7.53 8.17
N ASN A 99 5.70 7.91 8.40
CA ASN A 99 5.01 7.66 9.67
C ASN A 99 4.85 6.17 10.00
N HIS A 100 4.68 5.31 8.99
CA HIS A 100 4.60 3.85 9.16
C HIS A 100 5.96 3.27 9.55
N HIS A 101 7.05 3.66 8.89
CA HIS A 101 8.40 3.23 9.29
C HIS A 101 8.77 3.72 10.70
N HIS A 102 8.30 4.90 11.09
CA HIS A 102 8.53 5.43 12.44
C HIS A 102 7.65 4.71 13.49
N TYR A 103 6.39 4.43 13.17
CA TYR A 103 5.40 3.78 14.05
C TYR A 103 4.78 2.54 13.40
N PRO A 104 5.54 1.45 13.19
CA PRO A 104 5.09 0.28 12.42
C PRO A 104 3.93 -0.47 13.08
N ARG A 105 3.65 -0.17 14.36
CA ARG A 105 2.54 -0.75 15.12
C ARG A 105 1.23 0.03 15.05
N ASP A 106 1.22 1.19 14.40
CA ASP A 106 0.01 2.01 14.29
C ASP A 106 -0.95 1.46 13.22
N ARG A 107 -1.90 0.62 13.67
CA ARG A 107 -2.91 0.00 12.81
C ARG A 107 -3.79 1.00 12.08
N GLN A 108 -3.97 2.20 12.63
CA GLN A 108 -4.92 3.18 12.11
C GLN A 108 -4.36 3.97 10.92
N ARG A 109 -3.09 3.81 10.57
CA ARG A 109 -2.41 4.61 9.54
C ARG A 109 -1.74 3.83 8.44
N LEU A 110 -1.98 2.52 8.41
CA LEU A 110 -1.47 1.68 7.35
C LEU A 110 -2.34 1.76 6.09
N PHE A 111 -3.66 1.85 6.26
CA PHE A 111 -4.57 2.17 5.16
C PHE A 111 -4.63 3.68 4.97
N MET A 112 -4.66 4.13 3.71
CA MET A 112 -4.89 5.52 3.41
C MET A 112 -6.29 5.91 3.91
N PRO A 113 -6.42 6.98 4.70
CA PRO A 113 -7.71 7.39 5.25
C PRO A 113 -8.72 7.81 4.17
N PRO A 114 -10.04 7.75 4.43
CA PRO A 114 -11.07 7.91 3.40
C PRO A 114 -10.95 9.19 2.54
N VAL A 115 -10.78 10.35 3.19
CA VAL A 115 -10.74 11.65 2.49
C VAL A 115 -9.52 11.77 1.56
N PRO A 116 -8.26 11.64 2.04
CA PRO A 116 -7.10 11.69 1.14
C PRO A 116 -7.13 10.57 0.10
N SER A 117 -7.68 9.39 0.45
CA SER A 117 -7.84 8.27 -0.46
C SER A 117 -8.77 8.62 -1.63
N ILE A 118 -9.97 9.15 -1.38
CA ILE A 118 -10.90 9.56 -2.45
C ILE A 118 -10.28 10.65 -3.33
N VAL A 119 -9.64 11.67 -2.74
CA VAL A 119 -9.02 12.77 -3.52
C VAL A 119 -7.97 12.22 -4.49
N LEU A 120 -7.07 11.36 -3.99
CA LEU A 120 -6.05 10.74 -4.83
C LEU A 120 -6.66 9.78 -5.86
N ALA A 121 -7.66 9.00 -5.46
CA ALA A 121 -8.36 8.07 -6.32
C ALA A 121 -9.09 8.80 -7.47
N SER A 122 -9.74 9.93 -7.21
CA SER A 122 -10.38 10.77 -8.24
C SER A 122 -9.36 11.38 -9.19
N LEU A 123 -8.21 11.85 -8.69
CA LEU A 123 -7.12 12.33 -9.55
C LEU A 123 -6.60 11.21 -10.46
N LEU A 124 -6.36 10.02 -9.91
CA LEU A 124 -5.91 8.86 -10.67
C LEU A 124 -6.96 8.40 -11.69
N PHE A 125 -8.24 8.49 -11.37
CA PHE A 125 -9.32 8.24 -12.33
C PHE A 125 -9.24 9.21 -13.51
N GLY A 126 -9.16 10.52 -13.22
CA GLY A 126 -9.06 11.55 -14.26
C GLY A 126 -7.83 11.39 -15.15
N LEU A 127 -6.68 11.06 -14.56
CA LEU A 127 -5.46 10.77 -15.32
C LEU A 127 -5.62 9.52 -16.18
N GLN A 128 -6.15 8.42 -15.63
CA GLN A 128 -6.39 7.21 -16.43
C GLN A 128 -7.40 7.47 -17.55
N TYR A 129 -8.46 8.24 -17.28
CA TYR A 129 -9.44 8.66 -18.29
C TYR A 129 -8.81 9.48 -19.41
N LEU A 130 -7.86 10.36 -19.10
CA LEU A 130 -7.14 11.12 -20.12
C LEU A 130 -6.38 10.22 -21.11
N PHE A 131 -5.78 9.12 -20.63
CA PHE A 131 -4.96 8.23 -21.47
C PHE A 131 -5.72 7.04 -22.06
N LEU A 132 -6.68 6.49 -21.34
CA LEU A 132 -7.41 5.27 -21.71
C LEU A 132 -8.84 5.55 -22.20
N ASN A 133 -9.32 6.79 -22.05
CA ASN A 133 -10.70 7.18 -22.37
C ASN A 133 -11.71 6.23 -21.68
N THR A 134 -12.72 5.75 -22.40
CA THR A 134 -13.78 4.88 -21.88
C THR A 134 -13.27 3.54 -21.32
N TYR A 135 -12.10 3.05 -21.75
CA TYR A 135 -11.51 1.82 -21.18
C TYR A 135 -11.13 1.96 -19.70
N THR A 136 -11.02 3.19 -19.20
CA THR A 136 -10.82 3.49 -17.77
C THR A 136 -11.90 2.86 -16.90
N PHE A 137 -13.15 2.77 -17.38
CA PHE A 137 -14.26 2.21 -16.62
C PHE A 137 -14.12 0.70 -16.36
N GLY A 138 -13.30 -0.01 -17.15
CA GLY A 138 -12.89 -1.39 -16.84
C GLY A 138 -11.56 -1.46 -16.09
N PHE A 139 -10.60 -0.63 -16.46
CA PHE A 139 -9.23 -0.69 -15.95
C PHE A 139 -9.10 -0.16 -14.52
N TYR A 140 -9.70 1.00 -14.24
CA TYR A 140 -9.60 1.68 -12.96
C TYR A 140 -10.17 0.84 -11.78
N PRO A 141 -11.34 0.18 -11.91
CA PRO A 141 -11.82 -0.75 -10.90
C PRO A 141 -10.80 -1.85 -10.54
N GLY A 142 -10.16 -2.43 -11.56
CA GLY A 142 -9.10 -3.41 -11.36
C GLY A 142 -7.89 -2.85 -10.63
N PHE A 143 -7.46 -1.65 -11.03
CA PHE A 143 -6.35 -0.93 -10.41
C PHE A 143 -6.60 -0.62 -8.92
N ILE A 144 -7.79 -0.12 -8.56
CA ILE A 144 -8.14 0.16 -7.17
C ILE A 144 -8.32 -1.14 -6.35
N ILE A 145 -8.85 -2.22 -6.94
CA ILE A 145 -8.87 -3.52 -6.26
C ILE A 145 -7.44 -4.01 -5.99
N GLY A 146 -6.51 -3.82 -6.93
CA GLY A 146 -5.08 -4.06 -6.71
C GLY A 146 -4.56 -3.30 -5.49
N TYR A 147 -4.88 -2.00 -5.39
CA TYR A 147 -4.56 -1.18 -4.21
C TYR A 147 -5.12 -1.73 -2.90
N LEU A 148 -6.40 -2.12 -2.89
CA LEU A 148 -7.04 -2.64 -1.68
C LEU A 148 -6.43 -3.97 -1.24
N LEU A 149 -6.07 -4.83 -2.19
CA LEU A 149 -5.35 -6.08 -1.93
C LEU A 149 -3.94 -5.81 -1.39
N TYR A 150 -3.21 -4.86 -1.98
CA TYR A 150 -1.92 -4.40 -1.48
C TYR A 150 -2.00 -3.92 -0.03
N ALA A 151 -2.95 -3.01 0.27
CA ALA A 151 -3.08 -2.45 1.61
C ALA A 151 -3.46 -3.53 2.64
N SER A 152 -4.29 -4.49 2.22
CA SER A 152 -4.67 -5.65 3.04
C SER A 152 -3.50 -6.60 3.27
N MET A 153 -2.67 -6.85 2.24
CA MET A 153 -1.45 -7.65 2.35
C MET A 153 -0.44 -6.99 3.28
N HIS A 154 -0.24 -5.68 3.13
CA HIS A 154 0.64 -4.91 3.99
C HIS A 154 0.18 -4.97 5.45
N TYR A 155 -1.12 -4.82 5.71
CA TYR A 155 -1.70 -4.98 7.04
C TYR A 155 -1.46 -6.39 7.57
N ALA A 156 -1.72 -7.42 6.76
CA ALA A 156 -1.54 -8.82 7.12
C ALA A 156 -0.10 -9.13 7.53
N ILE A 157 0.89 -8.60 6.81
CA ILE A 157 2.31 -8.77 7.10
C ILE A 157 2.65 -8.31 8.53
N HIS A 158 2.12 -7.15 8.94
CA HIS A 158 2.33 -6.62 10.29
C HIS A 158 1.36 -7.18 11.34
N ALA A 159 0.26 -7.82 10.94
CA ALA A 159 -0.77 -8.32 11.86
C ALA A 159 -0.51 -9.75 12.33
N PHE A 160 -0.10 -10.65 11.44
CA PHE A 160 -0.01 -12.08 11.74
C PHE A 160 1.13 -12.78 10.99
N ALA A 161 1.50 -13.97 11.49
CA ALA A 161 2.46 -14.84 10.82
C ALA A 161 1.93 -15.28 9.44
N PRO A 162 2.80 -15.52 8.44
CA PRO A 162 2.36 -15.87 7.09
C PRO A 162 1.44 -17.11 7.14
N PRO A 163 0.22 -17.02 6.59
CA PRO A 163 -0.77 -18.11 6.72
C PRO A 163 -0.33 -19.36 5.95
N PHE A 164 0.50 -19.20 4.92
CA PHE A 164 1.01 -20.30 4.11
C PHE A 164 2.54 -20.22 3.95
N LYS A 165 3.19 -21.39 3.83
CA LYS A 165 4.65 -21.49 3.72
C LYS A 165 5.21 -20.70 2.53
N PHE A 166 4.51 -20.67 1.39
CA PHE A 166 4.95 -19.97 0.19
C PHE A 166 4.92 -18.44 0.32
N MET A 167 4.20 -17.90 1.31
CA MET A 167 4.14 -16.45 1.58
C MET A 167 5.27 -15.97 2.51
N LYS A 168 5.95 -16.89 3.20
CA LYS A 168 7.04 -16.55 4.13
C LYS A 168 8.14 -15.68 3.49
N PRO A 169 8.58 -15.92 2.23
CA PRO A 169 9.56 -15.05 1.59
C PRO A 169 9.10 -13.58 1.49
N LEU A 170 7.82 -13.34 1.19
CA LEU A 170 7.26 -11.98 1.07
C LEU A 170 7.25 -11.27 2.43
N TRP A 171 6.80 -11.95 3.50
CA TRP A 171 6.85 -11.42 4.87
C TRP A 171 8.27 -11.04 5.25
N ARG A 172 9.23 -11.96 5.02
CA ARG A 172 10.64 -11.74 5.34
C ARG A 172 11.23 -10.56 4.56
N ASN A 173 10.95 -10.48 3.26
CA ASN A 173 11.43 -9.40 2.40
C ASN A 173 10.95 -8.03 2.92
N HIS A 174 9.66 -7.93 3.27
CA HIS A 174 9.08 -6.71 3.81
C HIS A 174 9.57 -6.39 5.24
N HIS A 175 9.76 -7.38 6.11
CA HIS A 175 10.35 -7.12 7.43
C HIS A 175 11.79 -6.61 7.33
N LEU A 176 12.61 -7.21 6.46
CA LEU A 176 13.97 -6.74 6.19
C LEU A 176 13.97 -5.30 5.64
N HIS A 177 13.02 -4.96 4.77
CA HIS A 177 12.83 -3.57 4.32
C HIS A 177 12.64 -2.59 5.50
N HIS A 178 11.88 -2.99 6.52
CA HIS A 178 11.60 -2.15 7.69
C HIS A 178 12.80 -1.93 8.62
N TYR A 179 13.60 -2.96 8.89
CA TYR A 179 14.64 -2.89 9.94
C TYR A 179 16.08 -3.06 9.45
N LYS A 180 16.31 -3.54 8.22
CA LYS A 180 17.64 -3.85 7.68
C LYS A 180 18.09 -2.81 6.64
N ASP A 181 17.32 -2.63 5.57
CA ASP A 181 17.63 -1.65 4.52
C ASP A 181 16.34 -1.17 3.82
N GLU A 182 15.98 0.08 4.03
CA GLU A 182 14.80 0.72 3.40
C GLU A 182 14.97 0.93 1.89
N ASN A 183 16.16 0.70 1.31
CA ASN A 183 16.42 0.81 -0.13
C ASN A 183 16.23 -0.52 -0.89
N LEU A 184 15.80 -1.58 -0.22
CA LEU A 184 15.52 -2.90 -0.78
C LEU A 184 14.14 -3.38 -0.34
N GLY A 185 13.53 -4.31 -1.08
CA GLY A 185 12.27 -4.95 -0.72
C GLY A 185 11.05 -4.05 -0.84
N PHE A 186 10.87 -3.38 -1.98
CA PHE A 186 9.76 -2.46 -2.22
C PHE A 186 8.45 -3.17 -2.57
N GLY A 187 8.51 -4.43 -3.02
CA GLY A 187 7.32 -5.22 -3.32
C GLY A 187 6.65 -5.76 -2.05
N VAL A 188 5.40 -5.36 -1.83
CA VAL A 188 4.58 -5.76 -0.67
C VAL A 188 3.48 -6.73 -1.07
N SER A 189 2.88 -6.58 -2.25
CA SER A 189 1.92 -7.56 -2.79
C SER A 189 2.63 -8.83 -3.27
N ASN A 190 3.80 -8.66 -3.89
CA ASN A 190 4.67 -9.73 -4.39
C ASN A 190 6.09 -9.18 -4.63
N THR A 191 7.07 -10.08 -4.83
CA THR A 191 8.48 -9.69 -5.05
C THR A 191 8.89 -9.68 -6.53
N PHE A 192 7.95 -9.66 -7.49
CA PHE A 192 8.27 -9.79 -8.91
C PHE A 192 9.14 -8.61 -9.38
N TRP A 193 8.69 -7.38 -9.12
CA TRP A 193 9.41 -6.18 -9.54
C TRP A 193 10.74 -5.98 -8.81
N ASP A 194 10.83 -6.39 -7.54
CA ASP A 194 12.12 -6.41 -6.83
C ASP A 194 13.15 -7.31 -7.52
N ARG A 195 12.74 -8.45 -8.09
CA ARG A 195 13.64 -9.32 -8.85
C ARG A 195 14.04 -8.71 -10.18
N ILE A 196 13.08 -8.13 -10.90
CA ILE A 196 13.31 -7.48 -12.20
C ILE A 196 14.30 -6.31 -12.07
N PHE A 197 14.15 -5.50 -11.02
CA PHE A 197 14.95 -4.30 -10.82
C PHE A 197 16.11 -4.46 -9.82
N GLY A 198 16.38 -5.68 -9.35
CA GLY A 198 17.52 -5.99 -8.51
C GLY A 198 17.46 -5.41 -7.08
N THR A 199 16.27 -5.26 -6.51
CA THR A 199 16.06 -4.73 -5.15
C THR A 199 15.53 -5.76 -4.16
N MET A 200 15.52 -7.05 -4.52
CA MET A 200 15.12 -8.12 -3.60
C MET A 200 16.26 -8.48 -2.64
N PHE A 201 15.95 -8.73 -1.37
CA PHE A 201 16.93 -9.28 -0.43
C PHE A 201 17.33 -10.72 -0.80
N ASP A 202 18.61 -11.06 -0.62
CA ASP A 202 19.06 -12.46 -0.66
C ASP A 202 18.66 -13.17 0.65
N LEU A 203 17.46 -13.77 0.64
CA LEU A 203 16.87 -14.39 1.82
C LEU A 203 17.61 -15.65 2.33
N ASN A 204 18.59 -16.15 1.58
CA ASN A 204 19.46 -17.24 2.01
C ASN A 204 20.63 -16.73 2.87
N LYS A 205 21.11 -15.51 2.58
CA LYS A 205 22.18 -14.86 3.34
C LYS A 205 21.64 -14.03 4.50
N GLU A 206 20.56 -13.29 4.27
CA GLU A 206 19.97 -12.39 5.26
C GLU A 206 19.04 -13.18 6.21
N LYS A 207 19.54 -13.42 7.42
CA LYS A 207 18.75 -14.03 8.49
C LYS A 207 17.77 -13.02 9.07
N GLU A 208 16.56 -13.49 9.34
CA GLU A 208 15.53 -12.68 9.98
C GLU A 208 15.82 -12.54 11.48
N ASP A 209 15.83 -11.32 11.99
CA ASP A 209 15.95 -11.05 13.43
C ASP A 209 14.55 -11.16 14.06
N LYS A 210 14.36 -12.21 14.86
CA LYS A 210 13.06 -12.53 15.46
C LYS A 210 12.57 -11.45 16.43
N GLU A 211 13.48 -10.79 17.14
CA GLU A 211 13.09 -9.71 18.06
C GLU A 211 12.70 -8.46 17.28
N LYS A 212 13.43 -8.13 16.21
CA LYS A 212 13.04 -7.03 15.30
C LYS A 212 11.71 -7.27 14.62
N VAL A 213 11.45 -8.48 14.13
CA VAL A 213 10.13 -8.83 13.59
C VAL A 213 9.04 -8.64 14.63
N LYS A 214 9.25 -9.14 15.86
CA LYS A 214 8.29 -8.99 16.94
C LYS A 214 8.03 -7.51 17.28
N GLU A 215 9.03 -6.65 17.13
CA GLU A 215 8.90 -5.19 17.26
C GLU A 215 7.97 -4.57 16.21
N LEU A 216 7.96 -5.10 14.99
CA LEU A 216 7.10 -4.65 13.89
C LEU A 216 5.66 -5.17 13.97
N MET A 217 5.42 -6.31 14.64
CA MET A 217 4.09 -6.90 14.72
C MET A 217 3.14 -6.06 15.58
N PHE A 218 1.90 -5.92 15.10
CA PHE A 218 0.80 -5.21 15.75
C PHE A 218 0.42 -5.75 17.12
N ASP A 219 0.46 -7.07 17.28
CA ASP A 219 0.30 -7.72 18.57
C ASP A 219 1.65 -8.28 19.00
N LYS A 220 2.11 -7.91 20.21
CA LYS A 220 3.17 -8.67 20.88
C LYS A 220 2.59 -10.07 21.02
N GLY A 221 3.01 -11.00 20.18
CA GLY A 221 2.53 -12.37 20.23
C GLY A 221 2.50 -12.85 21.68
N LYS A 222 1.31 -12.93 22.27
CA LYS A 222 1.04 -13.95 23.26
C LYS A 222 1.05 -15.22 22.43
N ARG A 223 2.24 -15.83 22.30
CA ARG A 223 2.28 -17.25 22.01
C ARG A 223 1.42 -17.90 23.09
N LYS A 224 0.25 -18.42 22.70
CA LYS A 224 -0.34 -19.54 23.44
C LYS A 224 0.57 -20.73 23.21
#